data_AF-A0A0S3K733-F1
#
_entry.id   AF-A0A0S3K733-F1
#
_cell.length_a   1.000
_cell.length_b   1.000
_cell.length_c   1.000
_cell.angle_alpha   90.00
_cell.angle_beta   90.00
_cell.angle_gamma   90.00
#
_symmetry.space_group_name_H-M   'P 1'
#
loop_
_entity.id
_entity.type
_entity.pdbx_description
1 polymer ?
#
loop_
_entity_poly.entity_id
_entity_poly.type
_entity_poly.pdbx_seq_one_letter_code
_entity_poly.pdbx_strand_id
1 'polypeptide(L)'
;MMKHAESELQIIELMKNICPDFDSYNFLETDRYKGSLFGKFNVYYKIGSNKELGVITGINNQKKYNLDQFKKNFTTTGGFNGTKVEEGWKGEILIELLKYLQGIKKDQQEEVKYLE
;
A
#
# COMPACT_ATOMS: atom_id res chain seq x y z
N MET A 1 5.10 17.77 18.72
CA MET A 1 4.17 17.34 17.64
C MET A 1 4.96 16.95 16.39
N MET A 2 5.73 15.85 16.41
CA MET A 2 6.61 15.45 15.28
C MET A 2 6.43 14.00 14.79
N LYS A 3 5.66 13.15 15.50
CA LYS A 3 5.57 11.70 15.16
C LYS A 3 4.82 11.39 13.85
N HIS A 4 3.89 12.25 13.41
CA HIS A 4 3.06 11.96 12.24
C HIS A 4 3.81 12.13 10.91
N ALA A 5 4.63 13.19 10.77
CA ALA A 5 5.39 13.45 9.54
C ALA A 5 6.48 12.39 9.29
N GLU A 6 7.13 11.91 10.35
CA GLU A 6 8.12 10.83 10.28
C GLU A 6 7.48 9.51 9.81
N SER A 7 6.24 9.23 10.23
CA SER A 7 5.53 8.01 9.83
C SER A 7 5.12 7.99 8.35
N GLU A 8 4.78 9.14 7.78
CA GLU A 8 4.37 9.22 6.37
C GLU A 8 5.55 9.08 5.41
N LEU A 9 6.66 9.78 5.69
CA LEU A 9 7.90 9.63 4.91
C LEU A 9 8.39 8.18 4.91
N GLN A 10 8.36 7.52 6.08
CA GLN A 10 8.69 6.11 6.19
C GLN A 10 7.79 5.22 5.33
N ILE A 11 6.47 5.46 5.34
CA ILE A 11 5.53 4.72 4.50
C ILE A 11 5.87 4.92 3.01
N ILE A 12 6.12 6.16 2.59
CA ILE A 12 6.45 6.49 1.20
C ILE A 12 7.75 5.80 0.77
N GLU A 13 8.78 5.81 1.61
CA GLU A 13 10.05 5.13 1.33
C GLU A 13 9.88 3.61 1.23
N LEU A 14 9.15 3.00 2.18
CA LEU A 14 8.82 1.57 2.13
C LEU A 14 8.05 1.23 0.83
N MET A 15 7.07 2.06 0.47
CA MET A 15 6.28 1.88 -0.75
C MET A 15 7.13 2.00 -2.01
N LYS A 16 8.02 2.99 -2.12
CA LYS A 16 8.96 3.11 -3.26
C LYS A 16 9.91 1.92 -3.37
N ASN A 17 10.37 1.40 -2.23
CA ASN A 17 11.20 0.21 -2.20
C ASN A 17 10.45 -1.03 -2.68
N ILE A 18 9.15 -1.15 -2.43
CA ILE A 18 8.33 -2.30 -2.84
C ILE A 18 7.85 -2.11 -4.30
N CYS A 19 7.40 -0.91 -4.63
CA CYS A 19 6.78 -0.48 -5.88
C CYS A 19 7.61 0.70 -6.46
N PRO A 20 8.60 0.46 -7.33
CA PRO A 20 9.45 1.53 -7.86
C PRO A 20 8.70 2.61 -8.64
N ASP A 21 7.52 2.29 -9.16
CA ASP A 21 6.60 3.18 -9.85
C ASP A 21 5.64 3.94 -8.90
N PHE A 22 5.89 3.89 -7.58
CA PHE A 22 5.06 4.56 -6.60
C PHE A 22 5.26 6.08 -6.64
N ASP A 23 4.26 6.78 -7.18
CA ASP A 23 4.30 8.22 -7.39
C ASP A 23 2.94 8.88 -7.15
N SER A 24 2.93 10.21 -7.13
CA SER A 24 1.77 11.06 -6.91
C SER A 24 0.66 10.73 -7.91
N TYR A 25 -0.57 10.61 -7.41
CA TYR A 25 -1.73 10.26 -8.22
C TYR A 25 -2.99 10.92 -7.65
N ASN A 26 -3.82 11.51 -8.51
CA ASN A 26 -4.91 12.40 -8.12
C ASN A 26 -6.18 12.25 -8.99
N PHE A 27 -6.55 11.02 -9.34
CA PHE A 27 -7.77 10.77 -10.11
C PHE A 27 -9.05 10.97 -9.28
N LEU A 28 -9.07 10.50 -8.04
CA LEU A 28 -10.08 10.82 -7.04
C LEU A 28 -9.52 11.80 -6.02
N GLU A 29 -10.39 12.57 -5.36
CA GLU A 29 -9.98 13.50 -4.28
C GLU A 29 -9.28 12.79 -3.11
N THR A 30 -9.63 11.51 -2.90
CA THR A 30 -9.02 10.65 -1.88
C THR A 30 -7.67 10.11 -2.30
N ASP A 31 -7.29 10.15 -3.57
CA ASP A 31 -6.01 9.62 -4.04
C ASP A 31 -4.83 10.54 -3.64
N ARG A 32 -3.71 9.92 -3.26
CA ARG A 32 -2.45 10.64 -3.00
C ARG A 32 -1.31 10.07 -3.82
N TYR A 33 -1.14 8.74 -3.78
CA TYR A 33 -0.12 8.04 -4.55
C TYR A 33 -0.65 6.72 -5.09
N LYS A 34 -0.02 6.24 -6.16
CA LYS A 34 -0.29 4.96 -6.79
C LYS A 34 1.02 4.30 -7.17
N GLY A 35 1.09 2.98 -7.06
CA GLY A 35 2.15 2.16 -7.63
C GLY A 35 1.68 0.75 -7.95
N SER A 36 2.58 -0.10 -8.41
CA SER A 36 2.30 -1.48 -8.80
C SER A 36 3.06 -2.45 -7.90
N LEU A 37 2.33 -3.25 -7.12
CA LEU A 37 2.94 -4.21 -6.20
C LEU A 37 3.74 -5.25 -7.00
N PHE A 38 5.07 -5.23 -6.82
CA PHE A 38 6.03 -6.01 -7.61
C PHE A 38 5.77 -5.94 -9.12
N GLY A 39 5.37 -4.76 -9.62
CA GLY A 39 5.13 -4.49 -11.04
C GLY A 39 3.88 -5.12 -11.64
N LYS A 40 2.93 -5.63 -10.84
CA LYS A 40 1.77 -6.38 -11.36
C LYS A 40 0.42 -5.70 -11.15
N PHE A 41 -0.01 -5.52 -9.91
CA PHE A 41 -1.34 -4.97 -9.63
C PHE A 41 -1.25 -3.74 -8.76
N ASN A 42 -2.16 -2.79 -9.02
CA ASN A 42 -2.14 -1.48 -8.39
C ASN A 42 -2.34 -1.55 -6.87
N VAL A 43 -1.60 -0.69 -6.19
CA VAL A 43 -1.76 -0.31 -4.79
C VAL A 43 -1.92 1.20 -4.72
N TYR A 44 -2.81 1.68 -3.86
CA TYR A 44 -3.12 3.11 -3.74
C TYR A 44 -2.94 3.56 -2.31
N TYR A 45 -2.29 4.70 -2.13
CA TYR A 45 -2.24 5.41 -0.86
C TYR A 45 -3.24 6.56 -0.91
N LYS A 46 -4.17 6.56 0.03
CA LYS A 46 -5.40 7.37 -0.03
C LYS A 46 -5.71 8.01 1.31
N ILE A 47 -6.47 9.09 1.26
CA ILE A 47 -7.16 9.66 2.42
C ILE A 47 -8.43 8.86 2.70
N GLY A 48 -8.61 8.45 3.94
CA GLY A 48 -9.80 7.77 4.45
C GLY A 48 -10.88 8.74 4.90
N SER A 49 -12.05 8.20 5.21
CA SER A 49 -13.23 9.00 5.60
C SER A 49 -13.00 9.85 6.86
N ASN A 50 -12.04 9.48 7.71
CA ASN A 50 -11.66 10.20 8.92
C ASN A 50 -10.42 11.10 8.74
N LYS A 51 -10.05 11.41 7.50
CA LYS A 51 -8.86 12.21 7.12
C LYS A 51 -7.49 11.57 7.41
N GLU A 52 -7.46 10.31 7.85
CA GLU A 52 -6.20 9.58 7.97
C GLU A 52 -5.74 9.01 6.63
N LEU A 53 -4.45 8.72 6.51
CA LEU A 53 -3.88 8.09 5.34
C LEU A 53 -3.77 6.58 5.51
N GLY A 54 -4.01 5.85 4.43
CA GLY A 54 -3.91 4.39 4.42
C GLY A 54 -3.76 3.84 3.02
N VAL A 55 -3.42 2.56 2.95
CA VAL A 55 -3.22 1.83 1.70
C VAL A 55 -4.39 0.91 1.42
N ILE A 56 -4.83 0.91 0.17
CA ILE A 56 -5.75 -0.10 -0.37
C ILE A 56 -5.09 -0.83 -1.55
N THR A 57 -5.52 -2.07 -1.78
CA THR A 57 -5.12 -2.84 -2.96
C THR A 57 -6.25 -3.80 -3.37
N GLY A 58 -6.26 -4.18 -4.65
CA GLY A 58 -7.22 -5.16 -5.17
C GLY A 58 -7.07 -6.55 -4.57
N ILE A 59 -8.15 -7.35 -4.60
CA ILE A 59 -8.23 -8.70 -4.02
C ILE A 59 -7.18 -9.67 -4.56
N ASN A 60 -6.71 -9.50 -5.80
CA ASN A 60 -5.67 -10.33 -6.39
C ASN A 60 -4.34 -10.22 -5.63
N ASN A 61 -3.96 -9.00 -5.22
CA ASN A 61 -2.78 -8.80 -4.36
C ASN A 61 -3.01 -9.40 -2.98
N GLN A 62 -4.20 -9.22 -2.40
CA GLN A 62 -4.51 -9.72 -1.06
C GLN A 62 -4.34 -11.25 -0.99
N LYS A 63 -4.92 -11.98 -1.95
CA LYS A 63 -4.79 -13.43 -2.03
C LYS A 63 -3.37 -13.88 -2.35
N LYS A 64 -2.75 -13.28 -3.37
CA LYS A 64 -1.43 -13.69 -3.85
C LYS A 64 -0.33 -13.58 -2.80
N TYR A 65 -0.38 -12.52 -2.00
CA TYR A 65 0.62 -12.25 -0.96
C TYR A 65 0.09 -12.51 0.44
N ASN A 66 -1.01 -13.26 0.59
CA ASN A 66 -1.61 -13.61 1.88
C ASN A 66 -1.79 -12.41 2.82
N LEU A 67 -2.30 -11.28 2.32
CA LEU A 67 -2.43 -10.03 3.10
C LEU A 67 -3.62 -10.07 4.07
N ASP A 68 -4.52 -11.04 3.95
CA ASP A 68 -5.69 -11.19 4.83
C ASP A 68 -5.32 -11.54 6.28
N GLN A 69 -4.07 -11.93 6.54
CA GLN A 69 -3.54 -12.09 7.90
C GLN A 69 -3.44 -10.76 8.68
N PHE A 70 -3.38 -9.62 7.98
CA PHE A 70 -3.31 -8.30 8.59
C PHE A 70 -4.72 -7.72 8.77
N LYS A 71 -5.08 -7.36 10.01
CA LYS A 71 -6.39 -6.77 10.30
C LYS A 71 -6.58 -5.44 9.57
N LYS A 72 -7.59 -5.38 8.69
CA LYS A 72 -7.98 -4.13 8.02
C LYS A 72 -8.47 -3.12 9.07
N ASN A 73 -7.93 -1.91 9.01
CA ASN A 73 -8.23 -0.82 9.96
C ASN A 73 -8.37 0.54 9.25
N PHE A 74 -8.45 0.54 7.92
CA PHE A 74 -8.61 1.74 7.10
C PHE A 74 -9.81 1.58 6.17
N THR A 75 -10.55 2.67 5.99
CA THR A 75 -11.71 2.74 5.10
C THR A 75 -11.68 4.05 4.33
N THR A 76 -11.92 3.97 3.03
CA THR A 76 -12.04 5.11 2.12
C THR A 76 -13.18 4.87 1.14
N THR A 77 -13.51 5.88 0.35
CA THR A 77 -14.45 5.78 -0.76
C THR A 77 -13.70 5.71 -2.09
N GLY A 78 -14.18 4.81 -2.95
CA GLY A 78 -13.74 4.61 -4.32
C GLY A 78 -14.88 4.87 -5.30
N GLY A 79 -14.51 5.00 -6.58
CA GLY A 79 -15.42 5.35 -7.67
C GLY A 79 -15.65 6.86 -7.79
N PHE A 80 -15.97 7.30 -9.01
CA PHE A 80 -16.13 8.73 -9.35
C PHE A 80 -17.23 9.44 -8.55
N ASN A 81 -18.22 8.68 -8.07
CA ASN A 81 -19.33 9.17 -7.24
C ASN A 81 -19.16 8.83 -5.74
N GLY A 82 -18.03 8.26 -5.33
CA GLY A 82 -17.74 7.91 -3.93
C GLY A 82 -18.65 6.82 -3.33
N THR A 83 -19.40 6.06 -4.14
CA THR A 83 -20.39 5.10 -3.63
C THR A 83 -19.79 3.75 -3.22
N LYS A 84 -18.55 3.46 -3.62
CA LYS A 84 -17.91 2.18 -3.30
C LYS A 84 -17.05 2.35 -2.05
N VAL A 85 -17.34 1.57 -1.01
CA VAL A 85 -16.45 1.51 0.16
C VAL A 85 -15.27 0.60 -0.17
N GLU A 86 -14.07 1.08 0.13
CA GLU A 86 -12.82 0.31 0.01
C GLU A 86 -12.14 0.21 1.38
N GLU A 87 -11.60 -0.96 1.67
CA GLU A 87 -10.94 -1.26 2.95
C GLU A 87 -9.48 -1.61 2.76
N GLY A 88 -8.66 -1.30 3.76
CA GLY A 88 -7.22 -1.56 3.74
C GLY A 88 -6.56 -1.33 5.09
N TRP A 89 -5.34 -0.79 5.07
CA TRP A 89 -4.48 -0.70 6.26
C TRP A 89 -3.91 0.70 6.46
N LYS A 90 -3.76 1.11 7.72
CA LYS A 90 -3.15 2.38 8.15
C LYS A 90 -2.30 2.20 9.42
N GLY A 91 -1.45 3.19 9.71
CA GLY A 91 -0.67 3.25 10.95
C GLY A 91 0.30 2.07 11.10
N GLU A 92 0.42 1.53 12.31
CA GLU A 92 1.36 0.45 12.64
C GLU A 92 1.11 -0.82 11.83
N ILE A 93 -0.15 -1.21 11.62
CA ILE A 93 -0.51 -2.39 10.83
C ILE A 93 -0.04 -2.23 9.38
N LEU A 94 -0.13 -1.02 8.82
CA LEU A 94 0.40 -0.75 7.48
C LEU A 94 1.92 -0.94 7.46
N ILE A 95 2.65 -0.43 8.45
CA ILE A 95 4.11 -0.59 8.52
C ILE A 95 4.51 -2.07 8.60
N GLU A 96 3.82 -2.87 9.42
CA GLU A 96 4.04 -4.32 9.50
C GLU A 96 3.81 -5.02 8.16
N LEU A 97 2.70 -4.69 7.49
CA LEU A 97 2.38 -5.22 6.17
C LEU A 97 3.46 -4.86 5.14
N LEU A 98 3.95 -3.61 5.12
CA LEU A 98 4.98 -3.18 4.19
C LEU A 98 6.32 -3.89 4.45
N LYS A 99 6.71 -4.09 5.71
CA LYS A 99 7.91 -4.87 6.06
C LYS A 99 7.79 -6.32 5.62
N TYR A 100 6.61 -6.92 5.79
CA TYR A 100 6.32 -8.27 5.30
C TYR A 100 6.47 -8.37 3.78
N LEU A 101 5.91 -7.41 3.03
CA LEU A 101 6.08 -7.32 1.57
C LEU A 101 7.55 -7.13 1.16
N GLN A 102 8.34 -6.36 1.90
CA GLN A 102 9.77 -6.25 1.63
C GLN A 102 10.51 -7.59 1.79
N GLY A 103 10.11 -8.43 2.75
CA GLY A 103 10.63 -9.79 2.90
C GLY A 103 10.41 -10.60 1.64
N ILE A 104 9.16 -10.68 1.17
CA ILE A 104 8.80 -11.37 -0.08
C ILE A 104 9.61 -10.87 -1.28
N LYS A 105 9.83 -9.55 -1.38
CA LYS A 105 10.61 -8.98 -2.49
C LYS A 105 12.06 -9.47 -2.48
N LYS A 106 12.69 -9.56 -1.32
CA LYS A 106 14.07 -10.03 -1.18
C LYS A 106 14.19 -11.49 -1.62
N ASP A 107 13.27 -12.34 -1.15
CA ASP A 107 13.24 -13.76 -1.50
C ASP A 107 13.14 -13.95 -3.03
N GLN A 108 12.26 -13.18 -3.70
CA GLN A 108 12.13 -13.20 -5.17
C GLN A 108 13.40 -12.72 -5.91
N GLN A 109 14.16 -11.78 -5.33
CA GLN A 109 15.40 -11.31 -5.93
C GLN A 109 16.55 -12.30 -5.73
N GLU A 110 16.55 -13.05 -4.63
CA GLU A 110 17.55 -14.09 -4.37
C GLU A 110 17.33 -15.31 -5.28
N GLU A 111 16.09 -15.77 -5.47
CA GLU A 111 15.77 -16.88 -6.39
C GLU A 111 16.27 -16.62 -7.82
N VAL A 112 16.17 -15.38 -8.33
CA VAL A 112 16.64 -15.03 -9.68
C VAL A 112 18.17 -15.07 -9.77
N LYS A 113 18.89 -14.66 -8.73
CA LYS A 113 20.36 -14.66 -8.72
C LYS A 113 20.98 -16.06 -8.76
N TYR A 114 20.28 -17.10 -8.29
CA TYR A 114 20.75 -18.48 -8.35
C TYR A 114 20.46 -19.18 -9.69
N LEU A 115 19.74 -18.50 -10.60
CA LEU A 115 19.38 -19.01 -11.92
C LEU A 115 20.21 -18.38 -13.06
N GLU A 116 21.08 -17.41 -12.73
CA GLU A 116 22.06 -16.76 -13.64
C GLU A 116 23.46 -17.37 -13.46
#